data_AF-A0A846E8F8-F1
#
_entry.id   AF-A0A846E8F8-F1
#
_cell.length_a   1.000
_cell.length_b   1.000
_cell.length_c   1.000
_cell.angle_alpha   90.00
_cell.angle_beta   90.00
_cell.angle_gamma   90.00
#
_symmetry.space_group_name_H-M   'P 1'
#
loop_
_entity.id
_entity.type
_entity.pdbx_description
1 polymer ?
#
loop_
_entity_poly.entity_id
_entity_poly.type
_entity_poly.pdbx_seq_one_letter_code
_entity_poly.pdbx_strand_id
1 'polypeptide(L)'
;MVLTIKKGELVIFNIFSNIPLNLAGGEIAALSAACLWAIASVVYGILGKSIPPLQLNLIKGVIAISFLLITIVMTGDFSPSLAPVPLLLILLSGAVGIGLGDTIFFAALNQLGPRKVLLIETLSPPMSAIAASIFLDEFLTLGAWCGILLTILGIAWVVTERVSHSSDNSKTQTWKGISLGILAAAANSSGAILSRAAFSQINISPLWAGLLRLTAGFFIILVWVLISPQNSHVFVNILQLSKRVLCYCILAAFLGTYLTIWLQQTAIKLTNVGIAATLIQTSPIFIIPIAILMGEKVSLRAILGVIVAIVGISLLF
;
A
#
# COMPACT_ATOMS: atom_id res chain seq x y z
N MET A 1 14.81 33.86 35.41
CA MET A 1 15.47 34.75 34.42
C MET A 1 16.53 33.89 33.77
N VAL A 2 16.30 33.21 32.65
CA VAL A 2 16.10 33.76 31.30
C VAL A 2 15.08 32.92 30.52
N LEU A 3 14.19 33.62 29.83
CA LEU A 3 13.16 33.16 28.90
C LEU A 3 13.74 32.92 27.49
N THR A 4 12.91 32.30 26.64
CA THR A 4 12.93 32.24 25.15
C THR A 4 13.77 31.08 24.58
N ILE A 5 13.21 30.17 23.77
CA ILE A 5 12.89 30.39 22.34
C ILE A 5 11.69 29.53 21.84
N LYS A 6 10.72 30.25 21.21
CA LYS A 6 9.76 29.92 20.12
C LYS A 6 8.91 28.63 20.23
N LYS A 7 7.62 28.67 20.59
CA LYS A 7 6.45 29.07 19.76
C LYS A 7 6.57 28.61 18.28
N GLY A 8 6.17 27.37 17.98
CA GLY A 8 5.95 26.91 16.60
C GLY A 8 5.75 25.40 16.39
N GLU A 9 6.31 24.54 17.24
CA GLU A 9 6.48 23.10 16.92
C GLU A 9 5.38 22.14 17.44
N LEU A 10 4.29 22.65 18.01
CA LEU A 10 3.44 21.83 18.90
C LEU A 10 1.99 21.59 18.44
N VAL A 11 1.67 21.81 17.16
CA VAL A 11 0.30 21.58 16.67
C VAL A 11 0.16 20.31 15.82
N ILE A 12 1.18 19.91 15.04
CA ILE A 12 1.11 18.67 14.24
C ILE A 12 1.47 17.45 15.10
N PHE A 13 2.40 17.59 16.05
CA PHE A 13 2.89 16.47 16.87
C PHE A 13 1.82 15.93 17.83
N ASN A 14 0.93 16.80 18.33
CA ASN A 14 -0.14 16.40 19.25
C ASN A 14 -1.29 15.62 18.57
N ILE A 15 -1.39 15.63 17.24
CA ILE A 15 -2.44 14.87 16.54
C ILE A 15 -2.07 13.37 16.47
N PHE A 16 -0.77 13.04 16.46
CA PHE A 16 -0.31 11.64 16.36
C PHE A 16 0.18 11.05 17.68
N SER A 17 0.61 11.86 18.66
CA SER A 17 1.07 11.37 19.97
C SER A 17 -0.06 11.18 21.00
N ASN A 18 -1.25 11.76 20.78
CA ASN A 18 -2.39 11.70 21.71
C ASN A 18 -3.64 11.02 21.12
N ILE A 19 -3.49 10.17 20.10
CA ILE A 19 -4.57 9.23 19.79
C ILE A 19 -4.57 8.22 20.94
N PRO A 20 -5.65 8.10 21.73
CA PRO A 20 -5.72 7.07 22.76
C PRO A 20 -5.51 5.73 22.07
N LEU A 21 -4.37 5.09 22.35
CA LEU A 21 -3.96 3.75 21.91
C LEU A 21 -4.85 2.68 22.59
N ASN A 22 -6.16 2.81 22.40
CA ASN A 22 -7.09 1.69 22.48
C ASN A 22 -6.97 0.87 21.19
N LEU A 23 -7.49 -0.36 21.22
CA LEU A 23 -7.39 -1.39 20.18
C LEU A 23 -7.46 -0.88 18.72
N ALA A 24 -8.20 0.21 18.43
CA ALA A 24 -8.40 0.79 17.10
C ALA A 24 -7.17 1.44 16.41
N GLY A 25 -6.00 1.53 17.06
CA GLY A 25 -4.83 2.23 16.49
C GLY A 25 -4.33 1.61 15.17
N GLY A 26 -4.39 0.28 15.04
CA GLY A 26 -3.98 -0.42 13.82
C GLY A 26 -4.98 -0.27 12.68
N GLU A 27 -6.27 -0.34 12.99
CA GLU A 27 -7.38 -0.24 12.06
C GLU A 27 -7.48 1.19 11.47
N ILE A 28 -7.30 2.22 12.32
CA ILE A 28 -7.25 3.61 11.87
C ILE A 28 -6.04 3.84 10.96
N ALA A 29 -4.88 3.27 11.29
CA ALA A 29 -3.70 3.35 10.43
C ALA A 29 -3.96 2.67 9.08
N ALA A 30 -4.65 1.53 9.06
CA ALA A 30 -5.02 0.81 7.85
C ALA A 30 -5.99 1.62 6.95
N LEU A 31 -7.04 2.22 7.53
CA LEU A 31 -7.97 3.08 6.78
C LEU A 31 -7.30 4.36 6.26
N SER A 32 -6.39 4.94 7.06
CA SER A 32 -5.60 6.10 6.63
C SER A 32 -4.69 5.72 5.45
N ALA A 33 -4.03 4.56 5.52
CA ALA A 33 -3.23 4.01 4.44
C ALA A 33 -4.07 3.80 3.17
N ALA A 34 -5.29 3.26 3.31
CA ALA A 34 -6.23 3.04 2.21
C ALA A 34 -6.63 4.35 1.50
N CYS A 35 -6.90 5.41 2.27
CA CYS A 35 -7.24 6.73 1.74
C CYS A 35 -6.08 7.34 0.94
N LEU A 36 -4.87 7.32 1.51
CA LEU A 36 -3.66 7.81 0.82
C LEU A 36 -3.35 6.99 -0.44
N TRP A 37 -3.51 5.66 -0.36
CA TRP A 37 -3.31 4.76 -1.48
C TRP A 37 -4.32 5.00 -2.61
N ALA A 38 -5.57 5.31 -2.27
CA ALA A 38 -6.59 5.66 -3.27
C ALA A 38 -6.15 6.84 -4.15
N ILE A 39 -5.69 7.92 -3.52
CA ILE A 39 -5.18 9.11 -4.23
C ILE A 39 -3.92 8.74 -5.05
N ALA A 40 -2.96 8.08 -4.41
CA ALA A 40 -1.69 7.75 -5.05
C ALA A 40 -1.84 6.79 -6.23
N SER A 41 -2.73 5.79 -6.14
CA SER A 41 -2.97 4.81 -7.21
C SER A 41 -3.48 5.46 -8.50
N VAL A 42 -4.28 6.53 -8.40
CA VAL A 42 -4.73 7.32 -9.55
C VAL A 42 -3.54 8.04 -10.18
N VAL A 43 -2.69 8.68 -9.36
CA VAL A 43 -1.48 9.37 -9.85
C VAL A 43 -0.50 8.37 -10.48
N TYR A 44 -0.30 7.20 -9.88
CA TYR A 44 0.52 6.12 -10.45
C TYR A 44 -0.06 5.58 -11.75
N GLY A 45 -1.38 5.48 -11.88
CA GLY A 45 -2.02 5.10 -13.14
C GLY A 45 -1.80 6.12 -14.26
N ILE A 46 -1.65 7.42 -13.92
CA ILE A 46 -1.29 8.46 -14.88
C ILE A 46 0.20 8.37 -15.24
N LEU A 47 1.08 8.26 -14.24
CA LEU A 47 2.53 8.14 -14.43
C LEU A 47 2.91 6.88 -15.21
N GLY A 48 2.21 5.77 -14.98
CA GLY A 48 2.45 4.49 -15.63
C GLY A 48 2.22 4.49 -17.14
N LYS A 49 1.50 5.49 -17.67
CA LYS A 49 1.34 5.67 -19.13
C LYS A 49 2.63 6.10 -19.82
N SER A 50 3.54 6.76 -19.11
CA SER A 50 4.81 7.27 -19.64
C SER A 50 6.04 6.65 -19.00
N ILE A 51 5.92 6.09 -17.79
CA ILE A 51 7.02 5.47 -17.06
C ILE A 51 6.78 3.96 -16.96
N PRO A 52 7.72 3.12 -17.44
CA PRO A 52 7.63 1.67 -17.28
C PRO A 52 7.57 1.23 -15.80
N PRO A 53 6.87 0.12 -15.48
CA PRO A 53 6.67 -0.35 -14.10
C PRO A 53 7.94 -0.43 -13.25
N LEU A 54 9.00 -1.00 -13.82
CA LEU A 54 10.29 -1.18 -13.15
C LEU A 54 10.95 0.16 -12.79
N GLN A 55 10.89 1.13 -13.71
CA GLN A 55 11.46 2.47 -13.51
C GLN A 55 10.66 3.23 -12.45
N LEU A 56 9.33 3.14 -12.51
CA LEU A 56 8.44 3.78 -11.55
C LEU A 56 8.67 3.24 -10.13
N ASN A 57 8.90 1.93 -9.99
CA ASN A 57 9.19 1.31 -8.70
C ASN A 57 10.56 1.74 -8.14
N LEU A 58 11.59 1.87 -8.99
CA LEU A 58 12.88 2.44 -8.56
C LEU A 58 12.74 3.89 -8.09
N ILE A 59 12.07 4.73 -8.89
CA ILE A 59 11.88 6.16 -8.56
C ILE A 59 11.14 6.31 -7.22
N LYS A 60 10.00 5.62 -7.06
CA LYS A 60 9.24 5.72 -5.80
C LYS A 60 10.03 5.17 -4.61
N GLY A 61 10.83 4.12 -4.82
CA GLY A 61 11.70 3.53 -3.81
C GLY A 61 12.71 4.52 -3.27
N VAL A 62 13.48 5.18 -4.14
CA VAL A 62 14.48 6.19 -3.74
C VAL A 62 13.82 7.33 -2.97
N ILE A 63 12.70 7.85 -3.47
CA ILE A 63 11.99 8.96 -2.83
C ILE A 63 11.47 8.55 -1.44
N ALA A 64 10.81 7.39 -1.33
CA ALA A 64 10.25 6.93 -0.07
C ALA A 64 11.32 6.57 0.97
N ILE A 65 12.41 5.91 0.55
CA ILE A 65 13.57 5.64 1.42
C ILE A 65 14.13 6.95 1.96
N SER A 66 14.27 7.98 1.11
CA SER A 66 14.77 9.29 1.53
C SER A 66 13.87 9.92 2.59
N PHE A 67 12.55 9.91 2.39
CA PHE A 67 11.61 10.42 3.41
C PHE A 67 11.63 9.62 4.70
N LEU A 68 11.72 8.28 4.64
CA LEU A 68 11.82 7.45 5.84
C LEU A 68 13.09 7.73 6.64
N LEU A 69 14.23 7.89 5.97
CA LEU A 69 15.49 8.26 6.61
C LEU A 69 15.41 9.64 7.27
N ILE A 70 14.82 10.63 6.58
CA ILE A 70 14.58 11.96 7.15
C ILE A 70 13.71 11.84 8.41
N THR A 71 12.64 11.07 8.36
CA THR A 71 11.75 10.86 9.52
C THR A 71 12.47 10.19 10.68
N ILE A 72 13.29 9.16 10.43
CA ILE A 72 14.10 8.49 11.48
C ILE A 72 15.05 9.49 12.14
N VAL A 73 15.72 10.33 11.35
CA VAL A 73 16.62 11.36 11.87
C VAL A 73 15.85 12.39 12.70
N MET A 74 14.67 12.82 12.25
CA MET A 74 13.83 13.79 12.94
C MET A 74 13.20 13.24 14.22
N THR A 75 12.85 11.95 14.27
CA THR A 75 12.25 11.31 15.45
C THR A 75 13.30 10.80 16.43
N GLY A 76 14.57 10.73 16.04
CA GLY A 76 15.66 10.23 16.87
C GLY A 76 15.65 8.71 17.07
N ASP A 77 14.93 7.95 16.23
CA ASP A 77 14.79 6.50 16.33
C ASP A 77 16.02 5.77 15.74
N PHE A 78 17.22 6.03 16.25
CA PHE A 78 18.49 5.56 15.65
C PHE A 78 18.89 4.12 15.98
N SER A 79 18.26 3.48 16.97
CA SER A 79 18.71 2.21 17.52
C SER A 79 17.66 1.11 17.37
N PRO A 80 17.44 0.58 16.16
CA PRO A 80 16.53 -0.54 15.98
C PRO A 80 17.13 -1.80 16.62
N SER A 81 16.30 -2.55 17.35
CA SER A 81 16.67 -3.90 17.77
C SER A 81 16.52 -4.85 16.57
N LEU A 82 17.65 -5.29 16.02
CA LEU A 82 17.68 -6.13 14.81
C LEU A 82 18.23 -7.53 15.15
N ALA A 83 17.32 -8.48 15.33
CA ALA A 83 17.69 -9.89 15.37
C ALA A 83 17.81 -10.45 13.94
N PRO A 84 18.72 -11.42 13.68
CA PRO A 84 18.98 -11.93 12.32
C PRO A 84 17.74 -12.50 11.61
N VAL A 85 16.91 -13.26 12.33
CA VAL A 85 15.73 -13.92 11.74
C VAL A 85 14.63 -12.89 11.39
N PRO A 86 14.17 -12.00 12.29
CA PRO A 86 13.22 -10.94 11.93
C PRO A 86 13.74 -10.02 10.83
N LEU A 87 15.04 -9.70 10.83
CA LEU A 87 15.66 -8.92 9.78
C LEU A 87 15.52 -9.62 8.43
N LEU A 88 15.87 -10.92 8.34
CA LEU A 88 15.72 -11.69 7.12
C LEU A 88 14.26 -11.73 6.63
N LEU A 89 13.30 -11.93 7.55
CA LEU A 89 11.87 -11.93 7.23
C LEU A 89 11.40 -10.59 6.65
N ILE A 90 11.82 -9.45 7.24
CA ILE A 90 11.49 -8.11 6.74
C ILE A 90 12.15 -7.83 5.38
N LEU A 91 13.40 -8.29 5.18
CA LEU A 91 14.08 -8.13 3.89
C LEU A 91 13.40 -8.96 2.80
N LEU A 92 13.08 -10.23 3.07
CA LEU A 92 12.33 -11.09 2.15
C LEU A 92 10.94 -10.53 1.85
N SER A 93 10.28 -10.03 2.88
CA SER A 93 9.00 -9.34 2.79
C SER A 93 9.05 -8.15 1.83
N GLY A 94 10.09 -7.32 1.94
CA GLY A 94 10.35 -6.20 1.03
C GLY A 94 10.67 -6.64 -0.39
N ALA A 95 11.53 -7.64 -0.56
CA ALA A 95 11.91 -8.16 -1.87
C ALA A 95 10.70 -8.73 -2.64
N VAL A 96 9.86 -9.52 -1.97
CA VAL A 96 8.66 -10.13 -2.57
C VAL A 96 7.54 -9.11 -2.75
N GLY A 97 7.15 -8.40 -1.68
CA GLY A 97 5.99 -7.52 -1.70
C GLY A 97 6.22 -6.21 -2.44
N ILE A 98 7.37 -5.57 -2.25
CA ILE A 98 7.67 -4.24 -2.84
C ILE A 98 8.52 -4.40 -4.11
N GLY A 99 9.55 -5.23 -4.07
CA GLY A 99 10.44 -5.46 -5.21
C GLY A 99 9.68 -6.04 -6.40
N LEU A 100 9.29 -7.30 -6.27
CA LEU A 100 8.54 -8.03 -7.29
C LEU A 100 7.08 -7.59 -7.34
N GLY A 101 6.41 -7.55 -6.19
CA GLY A 101 4.97 -7.27 -6.07
C GLY A 101 4.57 -5.92 -6.66
N ASP A 102 5.16 -4.81 -6.23
CA ASP A 102 4.79 -3.48 -6.77
C ASP A 102 5.14 -3.36 -8.27
N THR A 103 6.19 -4.03 -8.74
CA THR A 103 6.53 -4.03 -10.18
C THR A 103 5.45 -4.74 -10.99
N ILE A 104 4.96 -5.89 -10.50
CA ILE A 104 3.85 -6.65 -11.10
C ILE A 104 2.55 -5.84 -10.98
N PHE A 105 2.30 -5.20 -9.84
CA PHE A 105 1.15 -4.33 -9.61
C PHE A 105 1.11 -3.18 -10.62
N PHE A 106 2.22 -2.47 -10.83
CA PHE A 106 2.29 -1.40 -11.83
C PHE A 106 2.16 -1.93 -13.26
N ALA A 107 2.66 -3.13 -13.55
CA ALA A 107 2.42 -3.76 -14.84
C ALA A 107 0.94 -4.10 -15.07
N ALA A 108 0.23 -4.57 -14.04
CA ALA A 108 -1.21 -4.76 -14.06
C ALA A 108 -1.94 -3.40 -14.21
N LEU A 109 -1.47 -2.38 -13.49
CA LEU A 109 -2.03 -1.03 -13.48
C LEU A 109 -2.01 -0.40 -14.86
N ASN A 110 -0.89 -0.55 -15.57
CA ASN A 110 -0.72 -0.06 -16.93
C ASN A 110 -1.63 -0.76 -17.95
N GLN A 111 -1.99 -2.03 -17.71
CA GLN A 111 -2.82 -2.82 -18.62
C GLN A 111 -4.32 -2.68 -18.36
N LEU A 112 -4.73 -2.70 -17.09
CA LEU A 112 -6.15 -2.72 -16.71
C LEU A 112 -6.66 -1.39 -16.15
N GLY A 113 -5.76 -0.50 -15.75
CA GLY A 113 -6.07 0.73 -15.02
C GLY A 113 -6.35 0.50 -13.52
N PRO A 114 -6.30 1.58 -12.71
CA PRO A 114 -6.41 1.53 -11.24
C PRO A 114 -7.67 0.84 -10.74
N ARG A 115 -8.82 1.11 -11.33
CA ARG A 115 -10.11 0.59 -10.85
C ARG A 115 -10.14 -0.94 -10.83
N LYS A 116 -9.76 -1.58 -11.95
CA LYS A 116 -9.78 -3.04 -12.09
C LYS A 116 -8.69 -3.72 -11.25
N VAL A 117 -7.49 -3.15 -11.20
CA VAL A 117 -6.39 -3.72 -10.41
C VAL A 117 -6.69 -3.66 -8.92
N LEU A 118 -7.19 -2.53 -8.41
CA LEU A 118 -7.57 -2.39 -7.00
C LEU A 118 -8.68 -3.38 -6.61
N LEU A 119 -9.60 -3.70 -7.52
CA LEU A 119 -10.58 -4.76 -7.29
C LEU A 119 -9.93 -6.13 -7.18
N ILE A 120 -9.02 -6.49 -8.09
CA ILE A 120 -8.30 -7.78 -8.02
C ILE A 120 -7.48 -7.87 -6.73
N GLU A 121 -6.87 -6.77 -6.31
CA GLU A 121 -6.13 -6.63 -5.05
C GLU A 121 -6.97 -6.90 -3.79
N THR A 122 -8.32 -6.81 -3.86
CA THR A 122 -9.20 -7.25 -2.76
C THR A 122 -9.19 -8.76 -2.52
N LEU A 123 -8.45 -9.53 -3.32
CA LEU A 123 -8.12 -10.93 -3.03
C LEU A 123 -6.96 -11.09 -2.03
N SER A 124 -6.13 -10.07 -1.84
CA SER A 124 -5.01 -10.09 -0.88
C SER A 124 -5.46 -10.31 0.59
N PRO A 125 -6.56 -9.71 1.08
CA PRO A 125 -7.03 -9.94 2.44
C PRO A 125 -7.40 -11.38 2.79
N PRO A 126 -8.24 -12.12 2.03
CA PRO A 126 -8.54 -13.51 2.34
C PRO A 126 -7.30 -14.39 2.20
N MET A 127 -6.42 -14.12 1.23
CA MET A 127 -5.13 -14.82 1.12
C MET A 127 -4.27 -14.60 2.38
N SER A 128 -4.20 -13.37 2.87
CA SER A 128 -3.43 -13.01 4.06
C SER A 128 -4.01 -13.62 5.32
N ALA A 129 -5.34 -13.63 5.47
CA ALA A 129 -6.02 -14.24 6.60
C ALA A 129 -5.82 -15.76 6.66
N ILE A 130 -5.96 -16.45 5.52
CA ILE A 130 -5.73 -17.91 5.43
C ILE A 130 -4.26 -18.24 5.71
N ALA A 131 -3.34 -17.51 5.10
CA ALA A 131 -1.93 -17.81 5.29
C ALA A 131 -1.44 -17.44 6.70
N ALA A 132 -2.02 -16.42 7.34
CA ALA A 132 -1.74 -16.10 8.74
C ALA A 132 -2.20 -17.22 9.68
N SER A 133 -3.36 -17.85 9.44
CA SER A 133 -3.79 -18.98 10.25
C SER A 133 -2.91 -20.22 10.05
N ILE A 134 -2.36 -20.43 8.84
CA ILE A 134 -1.47 -21.56 8.53
C ILE A 134 -0.06 -21.36 9.09
N PHE A 135 0.52 -20.16 8.93
CA PHE A 135 1.94 -19.92 9.19
C PHE A 135 2.23 -19.21 10.51
N LEU A 136 1.24 -18.50 11.09
CA LEU A 136 1.42 -17.65 12.26
C LEU A 136 0.50 -18.02 13.43
N ASP A 137 -0.28 -19.09 13.31
CA ASP A 137 -1.31 -19.50 14.27
C ASP A 137 -2.29 -18.36 14.61
N GLU A 138 -2.51 -17.46 13.65
CA GLU A 138 -3.33 -16.27 13.82
C GLU A 138 -4.76 -16.54 13.31
N PHE A 139 -5.66 -16.91 14.23
CA PHE A 139 -7.04 -17.24 13.90
C PHE A 139 -7.98 -16.03 14.02
N LEU A 140 -8.75 -15.79 12.97
CA LEU A 140 -9.80 -14.78 12.97
C LEU A 140 -11.11 -15.33 13.52
N THR A 141 -11.87 -14.48 14.21
CA THR A 141 -13.23 -14.80 14.64
C THR A 141 -14.16 -14.94 13.43
N LEU A 142 -15.29 -15.63 13.63
CA LEU A 142 -16.30 -15.77 12.60
C LEU A 142 -16.88 -14.40 12.19
N GLY A 143 -16.99 -13.46 13.14
CA GLY A 143 -17.36 -12.07 12.89
C GLY A 143 -16.36 -11.34 11.97
N ALA A 144 -15.06 -11.53 12.21
CA ALA A 144 -14.03 -10.96 11.35
C ALA A 144 -14.10 -11.52 9.93
N TRP A 145 -14.29 -12.83 9.75
CA TRP A 145 -14.50 -13.43 8.42
C TRP A 145 -15.72 -12.86 7.69
N CYS A 146 -16.84 -12.68 8.40
CA CYS A 146 -18.03 -12.02 7.85
C CYS A 146 -17.72 -10.56 7.44
N GLY A 147 -16.98 -9.82 8.27
CA GLY A 147 -16.52 -8.47 7.96
C GLY A 147 -15.70 -8.42 6.68
N ILE A 148 -14.69 -9.29 6.55
CA ILE A 148 -13.84 -9.41 5.35
C ILE A 148 -14.69 -9.68 4.11
N LEU A 149 -15.58 -10.67 4.16
CA LEU A 149 -16.43 -11.03 3.03
C LEU A 149 -17.35 -9.89 2.62
N LEU A 150 -18.03 -9.24 3.57
CA LEU A 150 -18.91 -8.10 3.30
C LEU A 150 -18.15 -6.91 2.71
N THR A 151 -16.95 -6.61 3.23
CA THR A 151 -16.11 -5.54 2.68
C THR A 151 -15.71 -5.83 1.24
N ILE A 152 -15.25 -7.05 0.93
CA ILE A 152 -14.87 -7.44 -0.44
C ILE A 152 -16.08 -7.38 -1.38
N LEU A 153 -17.24 -7.91 -0.97
CA LEU A 153 -18.46 -7.88 -1.79
C LEU A 153 -18.94 -6.46 -2.05
N GLY A 154 -18.91 -5.59 -1.03
CA GLY A 154 -19.25 -4.18 -1.19
C GLY A 154 -18.31 -3.45 -2.15
N ILE A 155 -17.00 -3.66 -2.02
CA ILE A 155 -16.00 -3.10 -2.94
C ILE A 155 -16.19 -3.64 -4.37
N ALA A 156 -16.42 -4.95 -4.52
CA ALA A 156 -16.68 -5.57 -5.81
C ALA A 156 -17.89 -4.95 -6.50
N TRP A 157 -18.98 -4.75 -5.76
CA TRP A 157 -20.15 -4.06 -6.27
C TRP A 157 -19.82 -2.62 -6.71
N VAL A 158 -19.14 -1.85 -5.86
CA VAL A 158 -18.75 -0.45 -6.18
C VAL A 158 -17.94 -0.37 -7.47
N VAL A 159 -16.93 -1.24 -7.62
CA VAL A 159 -16.03 -1.18 -8.77
C VAL A 159 -16.74 -1.65 -10.04
N THR A 160 -17.48 -2.75 -9.99
CA THR A 160 -18.17 -3.30 -11.17
C THR A 160 -19.17 -2.32 -11.79
N GLU A 161 -19.97 -1.62 -10.96
CA GLU A 161 -20.93 -0.62 -11.43
C GLU A 161 -20.26 0.53 -12.20
N ARG A 162 -19.02 0.88 -11.82
CA ARG A 162 -18.26 1.96 -12.46
C ARG A 162 -17.46 1.53 -13.70
N VAL A 163 -17.33 0.22 -13.96
CA VAL A 163 -16.61 -0.33 -15.11
C VAL A 163 -17.50 -0.45 -16.36
N SER A 164 -18.83 -0.52 -16.18
CA SER A 164 -19.82 -0.70 -17.27
C SER A 164 -19.88 0.40 -18.34
N HIS A 165 -19.07 1.47 -18.26
CA HIS A 165 -19.08 2.58 -19.23
C HIS A 165 -17.79 2.74 -20.06
N SER A 166 -16.83 1.82 -19.96
CA SER A 166 -15.57 1.89 -20.72
C SER A 166 -15.47 0.75 -21.74
N SER A 167 -16.05 0.99 -22.92
CA SER A 167 -15.92 0.18 -24.14
C SER A 167 -14.59 0.48 -24.82
N ASP A 168 -13.58 -0.37 -24.60
CA ASP A 168 -12.60 -0.83 -25.60
C ASP A 168 -11.43 -1.47 -24.88
N ASN A 169 -11.24 -2.79 -25.06
CA ASN A 169 -9.91 -3.41 -25.09
C ASN A 169 -10.04 -4.90 -25.47
N SER A 170 -9.17 -5.34 -26.38
CA SER A 170 -9.11 -6.72 -26.86
C SER A 170 -9.10 -7.76 -25.73
N LYS A 171 -9.87 -8.84 -25.88
CA LYS A 171 -10.07 -9.88 -24.85
C LYS A 171 -8.76 -10.48 -24.31
N THR A 172 -7.72 -10.56 -25.12
CA THR A 172 -6.39 -11.12 -24.77
C THR A 172 -5.54 -10.21 -23.88
N GLN A 173 -5.59 -8.89 -24.07
CA GLN A 173 -4.89 -7.93 -23.19
C GLN A 173 -5.52 -7.89 -21.78
N THR A 174 -6.80 -8.24 -21.68
CA THR A 174 -7.53 -8.26 -20.41
C THR A 174 -7.09 -9.42 -19.50
N TRP A 175 -6.85 -10.62 -20.05
CA TRP A 175 -6.44 -11.79 -19.23
C TRP A 175 -5.02 -11.68 -18.67
N LYS A 176 -4.07 -11.16 -19.47
CA LYS A 176 -2.70 -10.91 -18.99
C LYS A 176 -2.71 -9.93 -17.81
N GLY A 177 -3.44 -8.82 -17.94
CA GLY A 177 -3.61 -7.88 -16.84
C GLY A 177 -4.23 -8.50 -15.59
N ILE A 178 -5.25 -9.37 -15.75
CA ILE A 178 -5.88 -10.06 -14.61
C ILE A 178 -4.88 -10.98 -13.90
N SER A 179 -4.13 -11.77 -14.66
CA SER A 179 -3.11 -12.67 -14.09
C SER A 179 -2.04 -11.91 -13.31
N LEU A 180 -1.59 -10.76 -13.82
CA LEU A 180 -0.66 -9.88 -13.12
C LEU A 180 -1.27 -9.31 -11.84
N GLY A 181 -2.54 -8.89 -11.88
CA GLY A 181 -3.24 -8.42 -10.67
C GLY A 181 -3.32 -9.50 -9.59
N ILE A 182 -3.60 -10.75 -9.95
CA ILE A 182 -3.65 -11.87 -8.98
C ILE A 182 -2.25 -12.15 -8.41
N LEU A 183 -1.22 -12.15 -9.26
CA LEU A 183 0.17 -12.33 -8.81
C LEU A 183 0.64 -11.19 -7.91
N ALA A 184 0.24 -9.95 -8.19
CA ALA A 184 0.50 -8.81 -7.32
C ALA A 184 -0.17 -8.98 -5.95
N ALA A 185 -1.45 -9.38 -5.93
CA ALA A 185 -2.18 -9.62 -4.69
C ALA A 185 -1.53 -10.73 -3.86
N ALA A 186 -1.05 -11.80 -4.50
CA ALA A 186 -0.32 -12.89 -3.86
C ALA A 186 1.03 -12.44 -3.28
N ALA A 187 1.79 -11.63 -4.02
CA ALA A 187 3.06 -11.07 -3.57
C ALA A 187 2.88 -10.10 -2.39
N ASN A 188 1.85 -9.25 -2.46
CA ASN A 188 1.47 -8.33 -1.39
C ASN A 188 1.08 -9.09 -0.12
N SER A 189 0.22 -10.10 -0.23
CA SER A 189 -0.16 -10.98 0.88
C SER A 189 1.05 -11.68 1.50
N SER A 190 1.90 -12.29 0.67
CA SER A 190 3.15 -12.95 1.12
C SER A 190 4.06 -11.97 1.87
N GLY A 191 4.25 -10.76 1.34
CA GLY A 191 4.99 -9.70 2.00
C GLY A 191 4.37 -9.29 3.34
N ALA A 192 3.06 -9.18 3.43
CA ALA A 192 2.37 -8.81 4.68
C ALA A 192 2.57 -9.87 5.78
N ILE A 193 2.46 -11.15 5.43
CA ILE A 193 2.65 -12.28 6.37
C ILE A 193 4.10 -12.32 6.87
N LEU A 194 5.08 -12.18 5.98
CA LEU A 194 6.49 -12.15 6.37
C LEU A 194 6.81 -10.96 7.31
N SER A 195 6.19 -9.80 7.06
CA SER A 195 6.27 -8.66 8.00
C SER A 195 5.66 -8.99 9.35
N ARG A 196 4.47 -9.60 9.36
CA ARG A 196 3.79 -9.99 10.60
C ARG A 196 4.61 -10.99 11.41
N ALA A 197 5.21 -11.97 10.74
CA ALA A 197 6.12 -12.96 11.34
C ALA A 197 7.36 -12.32 11.98
N ALA A 198 7.86 -11.22 11.42
CA ALA A 198 8.98 -10.48 12.01
C ALA A 198 8.55 -9.68 13.26
N PHE A 199 7.38 -9.04 13.21
CA PHE A 199 6.85 -8.28 14.35
C PHE A 199 6.49 -9.17 15.56
N SER A 200 6.16 -10.45 15.37
CA SER A 200 5.89 -11.36 16.48
C SER A 200 7.14 -11.76 17.26
N GLN A 201 8.32 -11.64 16.65
CA GLN A 201 9.59 -12.09 17.24
C GLN A 201 10.39 -10.96 17.90
N ILE A 202 10.16 -9.70 17.52
CA ILE A 202 10.92 -8.57 18.03
C ILE A 202 10.15 -7.25 17.92
N ASN A 203 10.43 -6.33 18.82
CA ASN A 203 9.83 -5.00 18.82
C ASN A 203 10.56 -4.03 17.88
N ILE A 204 10.53 -4.29 16.56
CA ILE A 204 11.00 -3.34 15.54
C ILE A 204 9.93 -2.26 15.34
N SER A 205 10.34 -0.99 15.22
CA SER A 205 9.39 0.09 14.94
C SER A 205 8.82 -0.04 13.51
N PRO A 206 7.53 0.28 13.28
CA PRO A 206 6.95 0.24 11.94
C PRO A 206 7.70 1.08 10.90
N LEU A 207 8.34 2.17 11.36
CA LEU A 207 9.15 3.06 10.54
C LEU A 207 10.39 2.32 10.00
N TRP A 208 11.12 1.63 10.88
CA TRP A 208 12.26 0.78 10.50
C TRP A 208 11.86 -0.41 9.63
N ALA A 209 10.75 -1.08 9.94
CA ALA A 209 10.23 -2.15 9.09
C ALA A 209 9.91 -1.65 7.68
N GLY A 210 9.27 -0.48 7.56
CA GLY A 210 9.00 0.17 6.28
C GLY A 210 10.28 0.49 5.50
N LEU A 211 11.29 1.05 6.17
CA LEU A 211 12.59 1.35 5.56
C LEU A 211 13.27 0.08 5.05
N LEU A 212 13.44 -0.92 5.89
CA LEU A 212 14.12 -2.17 5.55
C LEU A 212 13.42 -2.90 4.39
N ARG A 213 12.09 -2.93 4.39
CA ARG A 213 11.32 -3.50 3.26
C ARG A 213 11.57 -2.74 1.97
N LEU A 214 11.49 -1.40 2.00
CA LEU A 214 11.70 -0.57 0.81
C LEU A 214 13.13 -0.69 0.30
N THR A 215 14.11 -0.71 1.19
CA THR A 215 15.52 -0.93 0.85
C THR A 215 15.72 -2.29 0.19
N ALA A 216 15.16 -3.37 0.74
CA ALA A 216 15.24 -4.70 0.12
C ALA A 216 14.56 -4.75 -1.26
N GLY A 217 13.36 -4.18 -1.38
CA GLY A 217 12.63 -4.06 -2.64
C GLY A 217 13.40 -3.24 -3.69
N PHE A 218 14.02 -2.14 -3.27
CA PHE A 218 14.87 -1.32 -4.14
C PHE A 218 16.09 -2.10 -4.62
N PHE A 219 16.81 -2.80 -3.73
CA PHE A 219 18.00 -3.55 -4.09
C PHE A 219 17.70 -4.72 -5.04
N ILE A 220 16.63 -5.48 -4.83
CA ILE A 220 16.30 -6.60 -5.73
C ILE A 220 15.98 -6.10 -7.14
N ILE A 221 15.28 -4.96 -7.26
CA ILE A 221 15.00 -4.34 -8.55
C ILE A 221 16.28 -3.77 -9.17
N LEU A 222 17.13 -3.12 -8.37
CA LEU A 222 18.40 -2.57 -8.82
C LEU A 222 19.28 -3.68 -9.41
N VAL A 223 19.41 -4.80 -8.71
CA VAL A 223 20.14 -5.98 -9.20
C VAL A 223 19.50 -6.49 -10.50
N TRP A 224 18.17 -6.61 -10.57
CA TRP A 224 17.48 -7.04 -11.79
C TRP A 224 17.75 -6.09 -12.98
N VAL A 225 17.78 -4.78 -12.77
CA VAL A 225 18.12 -3.80 -13.81
C VAL A 225 19.57 -3.98 -14.27
N LEU A 226 20.51 -4.16 -13.35
CA LEU A 226 21.94 -4.27 -13.67
C LEU A 226 22.29 -5.56 -14.43
N ILE A 227 21.61 -6.67 -14.13
CA ILE A 227 21.89 -7.97 -14.79
C ILE A 227 21.16 -8.13 -16.13
N SER A 228 20.11 -7.35 -16.39
CA SER A 228 19.27 -7.50 -17.59
C SER A 228 19.70 -6.50 -18.68
N PRO A 229 20.30 -6.96 -19.81
CA PRO A 229 20.76 -6.08 -20.88
C PRO A 229 19.64 -5.24 -21.50
N GLN A 230 18.39 -5.74 -21.43
CA GLN A 230 17.20 -5.08 -21.94
C GLN A 230 16.82 -3.82 -21.13
N ASN A 231 17.39 -3.66 -19.93
CA ASN A 231 17.12 -2.56 -19.01
C ASN A 231 18.22 -1.47 -19.01
N SER A 232 19.18 -1.53 -19.93
CA SER A 232 20.35 -0.62 -19.98
C SER A 232 19.97 0.88 -20.03
N HIS A 233 18.82 1.21 -20.62
CA HIS A 233 18.34 2.59 -20.74
C HIS A 233 17.54 3.10 -19.54
N VAL A 234 17.30 2.26 -18.51
CA VAL A 234 16.49 2.62 -17.34
C VAL A 234 17.00 3.88 -16.66
N PHE A 235 18.29 3.96 -16.33
CA PHE A 235 18.85 5.11 -15.62
C PHE A 235 18.84 6.38 -16.46
N VAL A 236 19.13 6.28 -17.76
CA VAL A 236 19.11 7.42 -18.69
C VAL A 236 17.70 8.00 -18.78
N ASN A 237 16.68 7.15 -18.94
CA ASN A 237 15.29 7.57 -19.02
C ASN A 237 14.83 8.29 -17.73
N ILE A 238 15.27 7.80 -16.57
CA ILE A 238 14.96 8.43 -15.27
C ILE A 238 15.57 9.83 -15.18
N LEU A 239 16.81 10.01 -15.63
CA LEU A 239 17.50 11.31 -15.61
C LEU A 239 16.89 12.32 -16.59
N GLN A 240 16.22 11.85 -17.64
CA GLN A 240 15.57 12.69 -18.65
C GLN A 240 14.11 13.07 -18.32
N LEU A 241 13.61 12.68 -17.14
CA LEU A 241 12.24 13.02 -16.73
C LEU A 241 12.06 14.54 -16.58
N SER A 242 10.96 15.05 -17.14
CA SER A 242 10.60 16.45 -16.96
C SER A 242 10.32 16.78 -15.48
N LYS A 243 10.58 18.03 -15.08
CA LYS A 243 10.32 18.52 -13.71
C LYS A 243 8.87 18.28 -13.26
N ARG A 244 7.91 18.40 -14.18
CA ARG A 244 6.48 18.16 -13.90
C ARG A 244 6.22 16.69 -13.56
N VAL A 245 6.78 15.76 -14.33
CA VAL A 245 6.65 14.32 -14.08
C VAL A 245 7.34 13.94 -12.77
N LEU A 246 8.53 14.49 -12.50
CA LEU A 246 9.22 14.27 -11.24
C LEU A 246 8.41 14.76 -10.04
N CYS A 247 7.76 15.92 -10.14
CA CYS A 247 6.88 16.44 -9.08
C CYS A 247 5.71 15.48 -8.78
N TYR A 248 5.07 14.93 -9.82
CA TYR A 248 4.04 13.91 -9.63
C TYR A 248 4.59 12.61 -9.04
N CYS A 249 5.82 12.20 -9.41
CA CYS A 249 6.48 11.04 -8.80
C CYS A 249 6.74 11.28 -7.31
N ILE A 250 7.21 12.47 -6.92
CA ILE A 250 7.43 12.84 -5.52
C ILE A 250 6.12 12.82 -4.75
N LEU A 251 5.07 13.45 -5.28
CA LEU A 251 3.75 13.47 -4.64
C LEU A 251 3.19 12.05 -4.46
N ALA A 252 3.23 11.23 -5.51
CA ALA A 252 2.74 9.85 -5.48
C ALA A 252 3.55 8.99 -4.51
N ALA A 253 4.88 9.10 -4.51
CA ALA A 253 5.75 8.36 -3.62
C ALA A 253 5.62 8.82 -2.16
N PHE A 254 5.43 10.12 -1.91
CA PHE A 254 5.22 10.64 -0.57
C PHE A 254 3.92 10.10 0.04
N LEU A 255 2.80 10.21 -0.68
CA LEU A 255 1.50 9.76 -0.20
C LEU A 255 1.40 8.23 -0.21
N GLY A 256 1.67 7.61 -1.35
CA GLY A 256 1.37 6.20 -1.61
C GLY A 256 2.48 5.20 -1.30
N THR A 257 3.73 5.64 -1.15
CA THR A 257 4.83 4.73 -0.78
C THR A 257 5.33 5.02 0.61
N TYR A 258 5.75 6.25 0.91
CA TYR A 258 6.27 6.61 2.23
C TYR A 258 5.20 6.51 3.33
N LEU A 259 4.19 7.37 3.29
CA LEU A 259 3.17 7.43 4.35
C LEU A 259 2.33 6.15 4.38
N THR A 260 1.87 5.66 3.22
CA THR A 260 1.11 4.40 3.15
C THR A 260 1.89 3.21 3.69
N ILE A 261 3.17 3.00 3.35
CA ILE A 261 3.92 1.85 3.89
C ILE A 261 4.14 2.00 5.39
N TRP A 262 4.44 3.19 5.88
CA TRP A 262 4.60 3.39 7.32
C TRP A 262 3.31 3.09 8.09
N LEU A 263 2.17 3.59 7.60
CA LEU A 263 0.85 3.31 8.17
C LEU A 263 0.46 1.83 8.02
N GLN A 264 0.75 1.21 6.87
CA GLN A 264 0.54 -0.22 6.65
C GLN A 264 1.34 -1.07 7.63
N GLN A 265 2.63 -0.79 7.84
CA GLN A 265 3.44 -1.52 8.81
C GLN A 265 2.93 -1.29 10.24
N THR A 266 2.40 -0.10 10.53
CA THR A 266 1.78 0.20 11.82
C THR A 266 0.52 -0.65 12.02
N ALA A 267 -0.34 -0.76 11.01
CA ALA A 267 -1.50 -1.63 11.03
C ALA A 267 -1.10 -3.11 11.22
N ILE A 268 -0.18 -3.63 10.40
CA ILE A 268 0.27 -5.04 10.47
C ILE A 268 0.90 -5.36 11.84
N LYS A 269 1.56 -4.38 12.48
CA LYS A 269 2.12 -4.57 13.82
C LYS A 269 1.03 -4.60 14.90
N LEU A 270 0.04 -3.71 14.81
CA LEU A 270 -0.92 -3.47 15.89
C LEU A 270 -2.20 -4.30 15.80
N THR A 271 -2.55 -4.82 14.63
CA THR A 271 -3.75 -5.66 14.45
C THR A 271 -3.42 -6.95 13.69
N ASN A 272 -4.42 -7.81 13.56
CA ASN A 272 -4.33 -9.03 12.76
C ASN A 272 -4.04 -8.71 11.30
N VAL A 273 -3.15 -9.47 10.65
CA VAL A 273 -2.72 -9.17 9.27
C VAL A 273 -3.86 -9.28 8.27
N GLY A 274 -4.82 -10.20 8.50
CA GLY A 274 -6.04 -10.31 7.70
C GLY A 274 -6.96 -9.08 7.84
N ILE A 275 -7.10 -8.54 9.05
CA ILE A 275 -7.86 -7.32 9.32
C ILE A 275 -7.17 -6.11 8.70
N ALA A 276 -5.87 -5.92 8.97
CA ALA A 276 -5.07 -4.85 8.38
C ALA A 276 -5.15 -4.86 6.85
N ALA A 277 -4.94 -6.02 6.22
CA ALA A 277 -5.02 -6.16 4.76
C ALA A 277 -6.40 -5.77 4.24
N THR A 278 -7.48 -6.22 4.90
CA THR A 278 -8.85 -5.89 4.50
C THR A 278 -9.10 -4.39 4.51
N LEU A 279 -8.74 -3.73 5.62
CA LEU A 279 -8.93 -2.30 5.79
C LEU A 279 -8.08 -1.49 4.81
N ILE A 280 -6.84 -1.91 4.52
CA ILE A 280 -5.98 -1.26 3.51
C ILE A 280 -6.60 -1.35 2.10
N GLN A 281 -7.21 -2.49 1.76
CA GLN A 281 -7.84 -2.68 0.45
C GLN A 281 -9.19 -1.97 0.28
N THR A 282 -9.63 -1.18 1.25
CA THR A 282 -10.82 -0.32 1.13
C THR A 282 -10.59 0.92 0.27
N SER A 283 -9.39 1.10 -0.31
CA SER A 283 -9.05 2.25 -1.17
C SER A 283 -10.09 2.58 -2.27
N PRO A 284 -10.81 1.63 -2.92
CA PRO A 284 -11.84 1.98 -3.90
C PRO A 284 -13.02 2.76 -3.33
N ILE A 285 -13.31 2.62 -2.02
CA ILE A 285 -14.37 3.37 -1.33
C ILE A 285 -13.98 4.86 -1.27
N PHE A 286 -12.71 5.15 -0.98
CA PHE A 286 -12.18 6.52 -0.90
C PHE A 286 -12.09 7.22 -2.27
N ILE A 287 -12.13 6.48 -3.37
CA ILE A 287 -12.20 7.06 -4.72
C ILE A 287 -13.57 7.72 -4.96
N ILE A 288 -14.64 7.27 -4.31
CA ILE A 288 -15.99 7.82 -4.51
C ILE A 288 -16.09 9.31 -4.19
N PRO A 289 -15.74 9.78 -2.98
CA PRO A 289 -15.83 11.21 -2.65
C PRO A 289 -14.93 12.05 -3.56
N ILE A 290 -13.75 11.56 -3.93
CA ILE A 290 -12.85 12.22 -4.88
C ILE A 290 -13.54 12.40 -6.23
N ALA A 291 -14.19 11.36 -6.76
CA ALA A 291 -14.93 11.42 -8.01
C ALA A 291 -16.09 12.43 -7.96
N ILE A 292 -16.83 12.49 -6.85
CA ILE A 292 -17.91 13.48 -6.66
C ILE A 292 -17.36 14.91 -6.67
N LEU A 293 -16.25 15.15 -5.97
CA LEU A 293 -15.58 16.46 -5.96
C LEU A 293 -15.05 16.86 -7.35
N MET A 294 -14.71 15.88 -8.19
CA MET A 294 -14.33 16.09 -9.59
C MET A 294 -15.54 16.27 -10.52
N GLY A 295 -16.77 16.25 -10.00
CA GLY A 295 -18.00 16.42 -10.78
C GLY A 295 -18.49 15.14 -11.47
N GLU A 296 -17.93 13.97 -11.16
CA GLU A 296 -18.44 12.70 -11.68
C GLU A 296 -19.77 12.33 -11.02
N LYS A 297 -20.75 11.89 -11.82
CA LYS A 297 -22.02 11.38 -11.30
C LYS A 297 -21.81 9.99 -10.70
N VAL A 298 -22.20 9.83 -9.43
CA VAL A 298 -22.16 8.54 -8.73
C VAL A 298 -23.55 7.92 -8.70
N SER A 299 -23.65 6.65 -9.11
CA SER A 299 -24.91 5.92 -9.10
C SER A 299 -25.33 5.54 -7.68
N LEU A 300 -26.65 5.49 -7.43
CA LEU A 300 -27.19 5.00 -6.16
C LEU A 300 -26.71 3.58 -5.83
N ARG A 301 -26.51 2.75 -6.86
CA ARG A 301 -25.95 1.40 -6.73
C ARG A 301 -24.52 1.40 -6.17
N ALA A 302 -23.68 2.33 -6.61
CA ALA A 302 -22.34 2.49 -6.03
C ALA A 302 -22.41 2.96 -4.57
N ILE A 303 -23.38 3.79 -4.19
CA ILE A 303 -23.58 4.20 -2.79
C ILE A 303 -24.00 3.01 -1.92
N LEU A 304 -24.92 2.17 -2.41
CA LEU A 304 -25.31 0.93 -1.70
C LEU A 304 -24.12 -0.01 -1.49
N GLY A 305 -23.28 -0.20 -2.51
CA GLY A 305 -22.06 -0.99 -2.37
C GLY A 305 -21.10 -0.45 -1.29
N VAL A 306 -20.99 0.88 -1.17
CA VAL A 306 -20.21 1.50 -0.08
C VAL A 306 -20.83 1.23 1.29
N ILE A 307 -22.16 1.32 1.42
CA ILE A 307 -22.85 1.01 2.68
C ILE A 307 -22.56 -0.43 3.10
N VAL A 308 -22.66 -1.39 2.16
CA VAL A 308 -22.32 -2.81 2.43
C VAL A 308 -20.87 -2.94 2.90
N ALA A 309 -19.94 -2.24 2.24
CA ALA A 309 -18.53 -2.30 2.62
C ALA A 309 -18.27 -1.67 4.01
N ILE A 310 -18.93 -0.56 4.35
CA ILE A 310 -18.85 0.09 5.67
C ILE A 310 -19.39 -0.83 6.77
N VAL A 311 -20.50 -1.53 6.52
CA VAL A 311 -21.02 -2.55 7.46
C VAL A 311 -19.97 -3.65 7.67
N GLY A 312 -19.35 -4.15 6.59
CA GLY A 312 -18.24 -5.10 6.71
C GLY A 312 -17.08 -4.57 7.53
N ILE A 313 -16.65 -3.33 7.28
CA ILE A 313 -15.57 -2.66 8.03
C ILE A 313 -15.92 -2.55 9.51
N SER A 314 -17.17 -2.23 9.86
CA SER A 314 -17.60 -2.10 11.26
C SER A 314 -17.51 -3.40 12.07
N LEU A 315 -17.56 -4.56 11.41
CA LEU A 315 -17.40 -5.88 12.05
C LEU A 315 -15.93 -6.25 12.31
N LEU A 316 -14.99 -5.43 11.83
CA LEU A 316 -13.55 -5.63 11.99
C LEU A 316 -12.92 -4.82 13.13
N PHE A 317 -13.74 -4.02 13.83
CA PHE A 317 -13.37 -3.28 15.05
C PHE A 317 -13.92 -3.99 16.28
#